data_AF-A0A2G9C8Y9-F1
#
_entry.id   AF-A0A2G9C8Y9-F1
#
_cell.length_a   1.000
_cell.length_b   1.000
_cell.length_c   1.000
_cell.angle_alpha   90.00
_cell.angle_beta   90.00
_cell.angle_gamma   90.00
#
_symmetry.space_group_name_H-M   'P 1'
#
loop_
_entity.id
_entity.type
_entity.pdbx_description
1 polymer ?
#
loop_
_entity_poly.entity_id
_entity_poly.type
_entity_poly.pdbx_seq_one_letter_code
_entity_poly.pdbx_strand_id
1 'polypeptide(L)'
;MSALDALVKVGTYEEGQVLNIPDDVRDELRLIPGDRVEFLRLAPHEYLIYSKEHPLSLQGMIGKPSRKVTIKDMNRAIRARGGHVR
;
A
#
# COMPACT_ATOMS: atom_id res chain seq x y z
N MET A 1 23.02 -9.35 20.35
CA MET A 1 21.82 -8.68 19.81
C MET A 1 21.54 -9.26 18.44
N SER A 2 20.34 -9.77 18.20
CA SER A 2 19.96 -10.41 16.94
C SER A 2 19.68 -9.34 15.88
N ALA A 3 20.05 -9.59 14.61
CA ALA A 3 19.69 -8.70 13.50
C ALA A 3 18.15 -8.54 13.36
N LEU A 4 17.38 -9.51 13.85
CA LEU A 4 15.93 -9.47 13.85
C LEU A 4 15.37 -8.39 14.78
N ASP A 5 16.02 -8.13 15.92
CA ASP A 5 15.59 -7.16 16.93
C ASP A 5 15.72 -5.72 16.42
N ALA A 6 16.59 -5.48 15.42
CA ALA A 6 16.71 -4.19 14.75
C ALA A 6 15.56 -3.94 13.77
N LEU A 7 15.05 -5.00 13.13
CA LEU A 7 14.02 -4.93 12.09
C LEU A 7 12.59 -5.00 12.65
N VAL A 8 12.40 -5.61 13.82
CA VAL A 8 11.09 -5.82 14.43
C VAL A 8 10.98 -4.97 15.69
N LYS A 9 10.10 -3.96 15.67
CA LYS A 9 9.79 -3.17 16.85
C LYS A 9 8.48 -3.64 17.48
N VAL A 10 8.52 -3.90 18.78
CA VAL A 10 7.37 -4.32 19.56
C VAL A 10 6.80 -3.12 20.31
N GLY A 11 5.50 -2.88 20.17
CA GLY A 11 4.74 -1.94 20.97
C GLY A 11 3.65 -2.66 21.76
N THR A 12 3.29 -2.12 22.93
CA THR A 12 2.14 -2.58 23.72
C THR A 12 0.93 -1.68 23.42
N TYR A 13 -0.27 -2.26 23.35
CA TYR A 13 -1.51 -1.50 23.28
C TYR A 13 -2.29 -1.67 24.59
N GLU A 14 -2.77 -0.57 25.16
CA GLU A 14 -3.69 -0.53 26.28
C GLU A 14 -4.87 0.41 25.95
N GLU A 15 -5.95 0.30 26.72
CA GLU A 15 -7.13 1.13 26.52
C GLU A 15 -6.80 2.62 26.77
N GLY A 16 -7.14 3.49 25.82
CA GLY A 16 -6.77 4.91 25.85
C GLY A 16 -5.34 5.20 25.38
N GLN A 17 -4.56 4.19 24.99
CA GLN A 17 -3.21 4.39 24.47
C GLN A 17 -3.23 4.74 22.98
N VAL A 18 -2.54 5.82 22.62
CA VAL A 18 -2.26 6.16 21.22
C VAL A 18 -1.25 5.15 20.69
N LEU A 19 -1.47 4.61 19.48
CA LEU A 19 -0.56 3.67 18.83
C LEU A 19 0.87 4.24 18.83
N ASN A 20 1.74 3.68 19.68
CA ASN A 20 3.10 4.16 19.82
C ASN A 20 3.95 3.60 18.66
N ILE A 21 4.22 4.45 17.68
CA ILE A 21 5.15 4.14 16.60
C ILE A 21 6.54 4.57 17.05
N PRO A 22 7.51 3.64 17.15
CA PRO A 22 8.90 3.96 17.47
C PRO A 22 9.46 5.09 16.59
N ASP A 23 10.36 5.89 17.16
CA ASP A 23 10.90 7.07 16.51
C ASP A 23 11.54 6.75 15.14
N ASP A 24 12.28 5.65 15.04
CA ASP A 24 12.93 5.21 13.79
C ASP A 24 11.92 4.80 12.72
N VAL A 25 10.87 4.05 13.10
CA VAL A 25 9.78 3.69 12.18
C VAL A 25 9.01 4.93 11.73
N ARG A 26 8.79 5.91 12.62
CA ARG A 26 8.13 7.17 12.30
C ARG A 26 8.92 7.98 11.26
N ASP A 27 10.25 8.03 11.42
CA ASP A 27 11.16 8.74 10.51
C ASP A 27 11.21 8.06 9.13
N GLU A 28 11.25 6.72 9.08
CA GLU A 28 11.20 5.97 7.82
C GLU A 28 9.88 6.16 7.06
N LEU A 29 8.76 6.20 7.79
CA LEU A 29 7.44 6.50 7.24
C LEU A 29 7.26 8.01 6.93
N ARG A 30 8.23 8.84 7.30
CA ARG A 30 8.23 10.31 7.11
C ARG A 30 7.01 10.98 7.73
N LEU A 31 6.57 10.50 8.89
CA LEU A 31 5.43 11.04 9.59
C LEU A 31 5.83 12.24 10.44
N ILE A 32 5.07 13.33 10.36
CA ILE A 32 5.15 14.47 11.27
C ILE A 32 3.90 14.53 12.17
N PRO A 33 3.97 15.19 13.34
CA PRO A 33 2.80 15.36 14.19
C PRO A 33 1.63 16.03 13.44
N GLY A 34 0.48 15.35 13.41
CA GLY A 34 -0.72 15.80 12.68
C GLY A 34 -0.96 15.07 11.36
N ASP A 35 0.00 14.30 10.86
CA ASP A 35 -0.18 13.46 9.67
C ASP A 35 -1.23 12.38 9.90
N ARG A 36 -1.86 11.95 8.80
CA ARG A 36 -2.84 10.87 8.82
C ARG A 36 -2.18 9.59 8.33
N VAL A 37 -2.46 8.50 9.02
CA VAL A 37 -2.04 7.17 8.59
C VAL A 37 -3.23 6.38 8.10
N GLU A 38 -3.02 5.58 7.07
CA GLU A 38 -4.00 4.64 6.54
C GLU A 38 -3.58 3.21 6.87
N PHE A 39 -4.58 2.37 7.18
CA PHE A 39 -4.40 0.96 7.53
C PHE A 39 -4.92 0.09 6.38
N LEU A 40 -4.02 -0.58 5.67
CA LEU A 40 -4.36 -1.54 4.62
C LEU A 40 -4.30 -2.95 5.19
N ARG A 41 -5.42 -3.68 5.16
CA ARG A 41 -5.45 -5.09 5.53
C ARG A 41 -4.80 -5.93 4.44
N LEU A 42 -3.74 -6.68 4.78
CA LEU A 42 -3.07 -7.61 3.86
C LEU A 42 -3.59 -9.05 4.03
N ALA A 43 -3.83 -9.44 5.29
CA ALA A 43 -4.31 -10.78 5.66
C ALA A 43 -5.11 -10.73 6.98
N PRO A 44 -5.67 -11.85 7.47
CA PRO A 44 -6.18 -11.92 8.83
C PRO A 44 -5.09 -11.54 9.85
N HIS A 45 -5.39 -10.57 10.71
CA HIS A 45 -4.47 -10.05 11.74
C HIS A 45 -3.21 -9.34 11.20
N GLU A 46 -3.15 -9.04 9.90
CA GLU A 46 -2.02 -8.37 9.27
C GLU A 46 -2.47 -7.07 8.60
N TYR A 47 -1.90 -5.96 9.06
CA TYR A 47 -2.17 -4.62 8.53
C TYR A 47 -0.86 -3.93 8.21
N LEU A 48 -0.84 -3.25 7.07
CA LEU A 48 0.20 -2.30 6.69
C LEU A 48 -0.24 -0.89 7.08
N ILE A 49 0.66 -0.14 7.69
CA ILE A 49 0.49 1.28 7.99
C ILE A 49 1.32 2.08 6.99
N TYR A 50 0.72 3.11 6.39
CA TYR A 50 1.45 4.05 5.53
C TYR A 50 0.93 5.48 5.71
N SER A 51 1.79 6.45 5.40
CA SER A 51 1.45 7.88 5.38
C SER A 51 0.45 8.16 4.25
N LYS A 52 -0.67 8.80 4.57
CA LYS A 52 -1.64 9.24 3.56
C LYS A 52 -1.09 10.39 2.72
N GLU A 53 -0.31 11.27 3.34
CA GLU A 53 0.28 12.48 2.77
C GLU A 53 1.51 12.17 1.91
N HIS A 54 2.10 10.98 2.08
CA HIS A 54 3.18 10.45 1.26
C HIS A 54 2.78 9.09 0.67
N PRO A 55 1.80 9.07 -0.27
CA PRO A 55 1.36 7.83 -0.87
C PRO A 55 2.56 7.13 -1.51
N LEU A 56 2.62 5.80 -1.36
CA LEU A 56 3.58 4.99 -2.09
C LEU A 56 3.49 5.38 -3.57
N SER A 57 4.60 5.84 -4.13
CA SER A 57 4.66 6.20 -5.54
C SER A 57 4.46 4.92 -6.36
N LEU A 58 3.20 4.63 -6.72
CA LEU A 58 2.87 3.62 -7.74
C LEU A 58 3.32 4.09 -9.14
N GLN A 59 3.90 5.30 -9.22
CA GLN A 59 4.40 5.91 -10.42
C GLN A 59 5.56 5.05 -10.98
N GLY A 60 5.33 4.48 -12.16
CA GLY A 60 6.30 3.59 -12.80
C GLY A 60 6.14 2.10 -12.46
N MET A 61 5.27 1.71 -11.52
CA MET A 61 4.95 0.28 -11.29
C MET A 61 4.26 -0.34 -12.52
N ILE A 62 3.46 0.46 -13.23
CA ILE A 62 2.94 0.08 -14.54
C ILE A 62 3.94 0.59 -15.58
N GLY A 63 4.72 -0.35 -16.12
CA GLY A 63 5.67 -0.07 -17.21
C GLY A 63 4.98 0.51 -18.44
N LYS A 64 5.74 1.20 -19.30
CA LYS A 64 5.20 1.70 -20.57
C LYS A 64 4.58 0.54 -21.35
N PRO A 65 3.33 0.67 -21.84
CA PRO A 65 2.68 -0.40 -22.57
C PRO A 65 3.51 -0.74 -23.82
N SER A 66 3.84 -2.02 -23.98
CA SER A 66 4.61 -2.54 -25.12
C SER A 66 3.89 -2.35 -26.45
N ARG A 67 2.56 -2.23 -26.42
CA ARG A 67 1.71 -2.01 -27.59
C ARG A 67 0.73 -0.88 -27.33
N LYS A 68 0.67 0.08 -28.26
CA LYS A 68 -0.40 1.07 -28.30
C LYS A 68 -1.69 0.40 -28.73
N VAL A 69 -2.76 0.62 -27.97
CA VAL A 69 -4.09 0.07 -28.24
C VAL A 69 -5.04 1.22 -28.54
N THR A 70 -5.79 1.12 -29.63
CA THR A 70 -6.81 2.13 -29.96
C THR A 70 -8.16 1.78 -29.32
N ILE A 71 -9.04 2.77 -29.19
CA ILE A 71 -10.44 2.53 -28.77
C ILE A 71 -11.15 1.53 -29.70
N LYS A 72 -10.81 1.53 -31.00
CA LYS A 72 -11.32 0.56 -31.96
C LYS A 72 -10.87 -0.87 -31.63
N ASP A 73 -9.62 -1.06 -31.23
CA ASP A 73 -9.09 -2.36 -30.81
C ASP A 73 -9.74 -2.85 -29.52
N MET A 74 -9.95 -1.96 -28.55
CA MET A 74 -10.63 -2.25 -27.30
C MET A 74 -12.08 -2.68 -27.55
N ASN A 75 -12.84 -1.91 -28.32
CA ASN A 75 -14.22 -2.22 -28.67
C ASN A 75 -14.34 -3.53 -29.47
N ARG A 76 -13.35 -3.86 -30.31
CA ARG A 76 -13.29 -5.14 -31.01
C ARG A 76 -13.09 -6.30 -30.03
N ALA A 77 -12.16 -6.16 -29.08
CA ALA A 77 -11.91 -7.18 -28.07
C ALA A 77 -13.12 -7.39 -27.14
N ILE A 78 -13.78 -6.30 -26.71
CA ILE A 78 -15.00 -6.35 -25.92
C ILE A 78 -16.11 -7.07 -26.69
N ARG A 79 -16.32 -6.78 -27.98
CA ARG A 79 -17.32 -7.52 -28.78
C ARG A 79 -16.97 -8.99 -28.94
N ALA A 80 -15.68 -9.31 -29.15
CA ALA A 80 -15.21 -10.68 -29.32
C ALA A 80 -15.27 -11.51 -28.03
N ARG A 81 -15.22 -10.88 -26.85
CA ARG A 81 -15.17 -11.55 -25.54
C ARG A 81 -16.40 -11.32 -24.66
N GLY A 82 -17.18 -10.28 -24.94
CA GLY A 82 -18.38 -9.87 -24.21
C GLY A 82 -19.59 -10.79 -24.43
N GLY A 83 -19.46 -11.80 -25.30
CA GLY A 83 -20.39 -12.93 -25.40
C GLY A 83 -20.02 -14.12 -24.53
N HIS A 84 -18.93 -14.08 -23.75
CA HIS A 84 -18.62 -15.12 -22.77
C HIS A 84 -19.23 -14.75 -21.42
N VAL A 85 -20.55 -14.84 -21.36
CA VAL A 85 -21.26 -15.04 -20.10
C VAL A 85 -21.08 -16.50 -19.73
N ARG A 86 -20.43 -16.78 -18.60
CA ARG A 86 -20.60 -18.01 -17.83
C ARG A 86 -21.27 -17.64 -16.53
#